data_AF-A0AA88H718-F1
#
_entry.id   AF-A0AA88H718-F1
#
_cell.length_a   1.000
_cell.length_b   1.000
_cell.length_c   1.000
_cell.angle_alpha   90.00
_cell.angle_beta   90.00
_cell.angle_gamma   90.00
#
_symmetry.space_group_name_H-M   'P 1'
#
loop_
_entity.id
_entity.type
_entity.pdbx_description
1 polymer ?
#
loop_
_entity_poly.entity_id
_entity_poly.type
_entity_poly.pdbx_seq_one_letter_code
_entity_poly.pdbx_strand_id
1 'polypeptide(L)'
;MQTLYQATRPIAALQSVRPVQTSSTKTSEVASASAAPVVQFKGPNEGVERDHVGFPRPLRPVNPGKVRVGFVPEEWFTFFYNKTGVTGPYVLGAGALTFLLSKEIYVVEHEFYTGVAIAIMGTYGVKKFGKQIADYADKGIGEIEQSFKEYQDSSKIGFEEAITLEERAQKSAEAQIMLFQAKRENVQFQLEAAYRARLHHVNNEIKKRLDYHLETERAQRQIKQKNMVDWIVRNVMKSITPEQERLMLMQECQKMWRSLRDGYMREKRSQMLTKSGSAAVKEKKPWKWYNHMIFLSDHISFRPTQSNFELPIRVEVGSGGEIQETEEPEENVIYEDSGQVQLDYVEETNPILFESPNGRTSSCSFAQPRSPTPKRKKASKGECSKSEFERDLIGIVGKEQDPDEMFCLVLAADIKKLSDKKKAFIKFKIQELLFKLSIDQISLD
;
A
#
# COMPACT_ATOMS: atom_id res chain seq x y z
N MET A 1 -18.95 16.62 67.82
CA MET A 1 -20.40 16.47 67.62
C MET A 1 -20.61 16.32 66.11
N GLN A 2 -20.99 15.15 65.56
CA GLN A 2 -22.28 14.45 65.71
C GLN A 2 -23.43 15.32 65.20
N THR A 3 -24.28 14.89 64.26
CA THR A 3 -24.60 13.53 63.74
C THR A 3 -24.24 13.40 62.24
N LEU A 4 -23.83 12.26 61.65
CA LEU A 4 -24.48 10.93 61.56
C LEU A 4 -25.89 11.00 60.92
N TYR A 5 -26.32 10.13 59.99
CA TYR A 5 -25.68 9.20 59.02
C TYR A 5 -26.81 8.72 58.05
N GLN A 6 -26.55 7.77 57.15
CA GLN A 6 -27.56 6.97 56.40
C GLN A 6 -28.57 7.70 55.47
N ALA A 7 -28.34 7.61 54.15
CA ALA A 7 -29.40 7.55 53.13
C ALA A 7 -28.93 6.93 51.79
N THR A 8 -28.03 5.95 51.82
CA THR A 8 -27.58 5.22 50.62
C THR A 8 -28.72 4.41 50.01
N ARG A 9 -29.32 4.92 48.93
CA ARG A 9 -30.29 4.16 48.13
C ARG A 9 -29.57 3.00 47.41
N PRO A 10 -30.11 1.77 47.45
CA PRO A 10 -29.50 0.64 46.75
C PRO A 10 -29.59 0.85 45.23
N ILE A 11 -28.52 0.49 44.53
CA ILE A 11 -28.51 0.39 43.07
C ILE A 11 -29.45 -0.76 42.69
N ALA A 12 -30.50 -0.49 41.93
CA ALA A 12 -31.36 -1.53 41.39
C ALA A 12 -30.52 -2.46 40.50
N ALA A 13 -30.65 -3.77 40.70
CA ALA A 13 -29.81 -4.75 40.04
C ALA A 13 -30.00 -4.70 38.52
N LEU A 14 -28.93 -4.38 37.78
CA LEU A 14 -28.85 -4.60 36.34
C LEU A 14 -29.07 -6.09 36.08
N GLN A 15 -30.20 -6.45 35.45
CA GLN A 15 -30.41 -7.81 34.99
C GLN A 15 -29.33 -8.16 33.97
N SER A 16 -28.54 -9.19 34.27
CA SER A 16 -27.50 -9.68 33.37
C SER A 16 -28.15 -10.19 32.08
N VAL A 17 -28.02 -9.43 31.00
CA VAL A 17 -28.39 -9.88 29.65
C VAL A 17 -27.60 -11.16 29.37
N ARG A 18 -28.31 -12.28 29.18
CA ARG A 18 -27.67 -13.57 28.90
C ARG A 18 -26.94 -13.47 27.55
N PRO A 19 -25.66 -13.90 27.44
CA PRO A 19 -25.03 -14.02 26.15
C PRO A 19 -25.79 -15.07 25.33
N VAL A 20 -26.22 -14.70 24.12
CA VAL A 20 -26.77 -15.64 23.15
C VAL A 20 -25.66 -16.63 22.77
N GLN A 21 -25.92 -17.92 22.92
CA GLN A 21 -24.93 -18.95 22.64
C GLN A 21 -24.67 -19.05 21.14
N THR A 22 -23.50 -18.57 20.70
CA THR A 22 -23.00 -18.81 19.33
C THR A 22 -22.54 -20.25 19.20
N SER A 23 -23.46 -21.17 18.87
CA SER A 23 -23.16 -22.59 18.64
C SER A 23 -22.33 -22.77 17.35
N SER A 24 -21.01 -22.71 17.48
CA SER A 24 -20.08 -22.87 16.36
C SER A 24 -19.96 -24.33 15.93
N THR A 25 -20.74 -24.74 14.93
CA THR A 25 -20.61 -26.07 14.32
C THR A 25 -19.88 -25.96 12.99
N LYS A 26 -18.60 -26.35 12.96
CA LYS A 26 -17.89 -26.60 11.70
C LYS A 26 -18.27 -27.99 11.20
N THR A 27 -18.72 -28.10 9.94
CA THR A 27 -17.94 -28.77 8.88
C THR A 27 -18.52 -28.48 7.50
N SER A 28 -17.64 -28.57 6.51
CA SER A 28 -17.92 -28.47 5.07
C SER A 28 -18.85 -29.55 4.55
N GLU A 29 -19.79 -29.17 3.68
CA GLU A 29 -20.19 -30.01 2.54
C GLU A 29 -20.56 -29.12 1.35
N VAL A 30 -20.13 -29.49 0.14
CA VAL A 30 -20.39 -28.73 -1.09
C VAL A 30 -21.56 -29.36 -1.83
N ALA A 31 -22.75 -28.84 -1.58
CA ALA A 31 -23.97 -29.21 -2.30
C ALA A 31 -24.37 -28.12 -3.32
N SER A 32 -25.07 -28.52 -4.38
CA SER A 32 -25.45 -27.66 -5.50
C SER A 32 -26.38 -26.52 -5.10
N ALA A 33 -26.27 -25.38 -5.79
CA ALA A 33 -27.08 -24.20 -5.58
C ALA A 33 -28.56 -24.45 -5.93
N SER A 34 -29.35 -24.88 -4.94
CA SER A 34 -30.80 -24.69 -4.93
C SER A 34 -31.14 -23.33 -4.33
N ALA A 35 -32.31 -22.78 -4.67
CA ALA A 35 -32.64 -21.38 -4.43
C ALA A 35 -32.48 -20.95 -2.96
N ALA A 36 -31.89 -19.78 -2.73
CA ALA A 36 -31.77 -19.19 -1.41
C ALA A 36 -33.16 -19.00 -0.77
N PRO A 37 -33.32 -19.24 0.54
CA PRO A 37 -34.62 -19.14 1.20
C PRO A 37 -35.12 -17.69 1.15
N VAL A 38 -36.21 -17.46 0.42
CA VAL A 38 -36.90 -16.17 0.41
C VAL A 38 -37.45 -15.91 1.81
N VAL A 39 -36.83 -14.98 2.53
CA VAL A 39 -37.31 -14.50 3.83
C VAL A 39 -38.65 -13.81 3.60
N GLN A 40 -39.74 -14.49 3.91
CA GLN A 40 -41.09 -13.95 3.72
C GLN A 40 -41.31 -12.80 4.70
N PHE A 41 -41.39 -11.58 4.17
CA PHE A 41 -41.64 -10.38 4.96
C PHE A 41 -43.03 -10.47 5.62
N LYS A 42 -43.06 -10.56 6.95
CA LYS A 42 -44.28 -10.68 7.73
C LYS A 42 -44.98 -9.33 7.83
N GLY A 43 -46.11 -9.17 7.13
CA GLY A 43 -46.86 -7.92 7.13
C GLY A 43 -47.37 -7.53 8.53
N PRO A 44 -47.49 -6.23 8.84
CA PRO A 44 -47.77 -5.74 10.20
C PRO A 44 -49.12 -6.18 10.78
N ASN A 45 -50.05 -6.65 9.95
CA ASN A 45 -51.37 -7.13 10.35
C ASN A 45 -51.46 -8.67 10.47
N GLU A 46 -50.35 -9.41 10.36
CA GLU A 46 -50.36 -10.87 10.44
C GLU A 46 -49.93 -11.37 11.82
N GLY A 47 -50.89 -11.88 12.59
CA GLY A 47 -50.65 -12.48 13.90
C GLY A 47 -49.65 -13.64 13.89
N VAL A 48 -49.19 -14.05 15.08
CA VAL A 48 -48.19 -15.14 15.23
C VAL A 48 -48.72 -16.49 14.72
N GLU A 49 -50.04 -16.65 14.68
CA GLU A 49 -50.76 -17.92 14.51
C GLU A 49 -50.95 -18.40 13.06
N ARG A 50 -50.69 -17.54 12.05
CA ARG A 50 -50.93 -17.92 10.65
C ARG A 50 -49.78 -18.73 10.05
N ASP A 51 -49.94 -20.05 10.03
CA ASP A 51 -49.04 -20.99 9.36
C ASP A 51 -49.17 -20.89 7.82
N HIS A 52 -48.24 -20.18 7.19
CA HIS A 52 -48.12 -20.09 5.73
C HIS A 52 -47.42 -21.31 5.08
N VAL A 53 -46.90 -22.26 5.87
CA VAL A 53 -46.19 -23.46 5.39
C VAL A 53 -47.15 -24.64 5.26
N GLY A 54 -47.95 -24.93 6.29
CA GLY A 54 -49.03 -25.92 6.23
C GLY A 54 -50.26 -25.41 5.48
N PHE A 55 -50.55 -24.10 5.56
CA PHE A 55 -51.70 -23.47 4.89
C PHE A 55 -51.28 -22.25 4.04
N PRO A 56 -50.53 -22.48 2.93
CA PRO A 56 -50.23 -21.42 1.96
C PRO A 56 -51.53 -20.79 1.43
N ARG A 57 -51.50 -19.49 1.14
CA ARG A 57 -52.68 -18.78 0.59
C ARG A 57 -53.10 -19.45 -0.73
N PRO A 58 -54.40 -19.70 -0.96
CA PRO A 58 -54.86 -20.28 -2.22
C PRO A 58 -54.55 -19.33 -3.38
N LEU A 59 -53.64 -19.74 -4.27
CA LEU A 59 -53.28 -18.99 -5.46
C LEU A 59 -54.32 -19.21 -6.56
N ARG A 60 -54.62 -18.17 -7.34
CA ARG A 60 -55.40 -18.33 -8.59
C ARG A 60 -54.61 -19.26 -9.53
N PRO A 61 -55.20 -20.35 -10.05
CA PRO A 61 -54.52 -21.19 -11.03
C PRO A 61 -54.25 -20.37 -12.30
N VAL A 62 -53.03 -20.48 -12.84
CA VAL A 62 -52.56 -19.70 -14.00
C VAL A 62 -53.38 -20.00 -15.25
N ASN A 63 -53.79 -21.26 -15.43
CA ASN A 63 -54.65 -21.70 -16.53
C ASN A 63 -56.02 -22.13 -15.97
N PRO A 64 -57.14 -21.78 -16.64
CA PRO A 64 -58.46 -22.28 -16.28
C PRO A 64 -58.61 -23.78 -16.62
N GLY A 65 -59.64 -24.42 -16.05
CA GLY A 65 -60.03 -25.77 -16.42
C GLY A 65 -60.34 -25.89 -17.92
N LYS A 66 -59.88 -26.96 -18.55
CA LYS A 66 -60.04 -27.16 -20.00
C LYS A 66 -61.51 -27.48 -20.34
N VAL A 67 -62.04 -26.82 -21.36
CA VAL A 67 -63.42 -26.97 -21.84
C VAL A 67 -63.41 -27.33 -23.33
N ARG A 68 -64.20 -28.32 -23.73
CA ARG A 68 -64.48 -28.64 -25.15
C ARG A 68 -65.82 -28.06 -25.58
N VAL A 69 -65.98 -27.88 -26.89
CA VAL A 69 -67.21 -27.37 -27.55
C VAL A 69 -67.78 -26.06 -26.97
N GLY A 70 -66.97 -25.30 -26.24
CA GLY A 70 -67.33 -24.00 -25.64
C GLY A 70 -67.97 -24.07 -24.25
N PHE A 71 -68.63 -25.17 -23.88
CA PHE A 71 -69.39 -25.26 -22.62
C PHE A 71 -69.27 -26.58 -21.84
N VAL A 72 -68.67 -27.64 -22.40
CA VAL A 72 -68.57 -28.95 -21.71
C VAL A 72 -67.15 -29.15 -21.17
N PRO A 73 -66.94 -29.26 -19.83
CA PRO A 73 -65.62 -29.50 -19.25
C PRO A 73 -64.94 -30.77 -19.79
N GLU A 74 -63.61 -30.75 -19.91
CA GLU A 74 -62.78 -31.91 -20.29
C GLU A 74 -63.03 -33.10 -19.35
N GLU A 75 -63.31 -32.82 -18.08
CA GLU A 75 -63.66 -33.79 -17.01
C GLU A 75 -64.79 -34.74 -17.43
N TRP A 76 -65.80 -34.23 -18.15
CA TRP A 76 -66.91 -35.04 -18.65
C TRP A 76 -66.45 -36.02 -19.72
N PHE A 77 -65.53 -35.61 -20.60
CA PHE A 77 -64.92 -36.49 -21.59
C PHE A 77 -64.01 -37.54 -20.92
N THR A 78 -63.23 -37.16 -19.91
CA THR A 78 -62.38 -38.08 -19.13
C THR A 78 -63.21 -39.12 -18.38
N PHE A 79 -64.36 -38.76 -17.81
CA PHE A 79 -65.27 -39.69 -17.14
C PHE A 79 -65.75 -40.82 -18.09
N PHE A 80 -66.22 -40.45 -19.28
CA PHE A 80 -66.71 -41.41 -20.28
C PHE A 80 -65.60 -42.17 -21.04
N TYR A 81 -64.38 -41.62 -21.10
CA TYR A 81 -63.24 -42.21 -21.82
C TYR A 81 -62.97 -43.67 -21.41
N ASN A 82 -62.99 -43.94 -20.09
CA ASN A 82 -62.74 -45.27 -19.50
C ASN A 82 -63.82 -46.33 -19.80
N LYS A 83 -64.93 -45.95 -20.45
CA LYS A 83 -66.05 -46.85 -20.77
C LYS A 83 -66.43 -46.86 -22.26
N THR A 84 -66.22 -45.74 -22.95
CA THR A 84 -66.74 -45.49 -24.30
C THR A 84 -65.73 -44.79 -25.23
N GLY A 85 -64.48 -44.66 -24.78
CA GLY A 85 -63.39 -44.03 -25.55
C GLY A 85 -63.62 -42.55 -25.84
N VAL A 86 -62.88 -42.02 -26.82
CA VAL A 86 -62.98 -40.61 -27.24
C VAL A 86 -64.33 -40.30 -27.88
N THR A 87 -64.92 -41.24 -28.62
CA THR A 87 -66.16 -41.05 -29.38
C THR A 87 -67.41 -41.06 -28.51
N GLY A 88 -67.39 -41.76 -27.37
CA GLY A 88 -68.52 -41.92 -26.45
C GLY A 88 -69.31 -40.64 -26.14
N PRO A 89 -68.70 -39.57 -25.60
CA PRO A 89 -69.38 -38.30 -25.33
C PRO A 89 -70.05 -37.66 -26.55
N TYR A 90 -69.44 -37.78 -27.73
CA TYR A 90 -69.98 -37.19 -28.96
C TYR A 90 -71.16 -38.01 -29.50
N VAL A 91 -71.08 -39.34 -29.43
CA VAL A 91 -72.19 -40.25 -29.78
C VAL A 91 -73.35 -40.10 -28.78
N LEU A 92 -73.05 -39.94 -27.48
CA LEU A 92 -74.03 -39.64 -26.44
C LEU A 92 -74.73 -38.31 -26.71
N GLY A 93 -73.97 -37.23 -26.99
CA GLY A 93 -74.54 -35.92 -27.31
C GLY A 93 -75.42 -35.93 -28.57
N ALA A 94 -74.96 -36.57 -29.65
CA ALA A 94 -75.74 -36.72 -30.88
C ALA A 94 -76.99 -37.60 -30.70
N GLY A 95 -76.88 -38.69 -29.95
CA GLY A 95 -77.99 -39.58 -29.61
C GLY A 95 -79.03 -38.90 -28.72
N ALA A 96 -78.60 -38.13 -27.71
CA ALA A 96 -79.46 -37.35 -26.84
C ALA A 96 -80.21 -36.25 -27.62
N LEU A 97 -79.53 -35.51 -28.50
CA LEU A 97 -80.16 -34.53 -29.38
C LEU A 97 -81.20 -35.18 -30.31
N THR A 98 -80.84 -36.32 -30.91
CA THR A 98 -81.76 -37.07 -31.79
C THR A 98 -82.98 -37.59 -31.03
N PHE A 99 -82.80 -38.04 -29.79
CA PHE A 99 -83.89 -38.47 -28.91
C PHE A 99 -84.82 -37.31 -28.51
N LEU A 100 -84.26 -36.16 -28.11
CA LEU A 100 -85.03 -34.97 -27.72
C LEU A 100 -85.91 -34.45 -28.87
N LEU A 101 -85.38 -34.45 -30.10
CA LEU A 101 -86.12 -34.11 -31.31
C LEU A 101 -87.17 -35.20 -31.65
N SER A 102 -86.78 -36.48 -31.66
CA SER A 102 -87.67 -37.61 -31.99
C SER A 102 -88.78 -37.86 -30.96
N LYS A 103 -88.74 -37.21 -29.80
CA LYS A 103 -89.77 -37.26 -28.76
C LYS A 103 -90.47 -35.92 -28.52
N GLU A 104 -90.18 -34.91 -29.33
CA GLU A 104 -90.76 -33.56 -29.23
C GLU A 104 -90.58 -32.91 -27.83
N ILE A 105 -89.60 -33.40 -27.05
CA ILE A 105 -89.16 -32.80 -25.78
C ILE A 105 -88.42 -31.48 -26.09
N TYR A 106 -87.85 -31.37 -27.29
CA TYR A 106 -87.32 -30.13 -27.84
C TYR A 106 -88.03 -29.82 -29.17
N VAL A 107 -89.11 -29.04 -29.09
CA VAL A 107 -89.94 -28.65 -30.24
C VAL A 107 -89.20 -27.57 -31.07
N VAL A 108 -89.22 -27.73 -32.40
CA VAL A 108 -88.61 -26.77 -33.33
C VAL A 108 -89.62 -25.68 -33.70
N GLU A 109 -89.82 -24.74 -32.78
CA GLU A 109 -90.68 -23.56 -32.99
C GLU A 109 -89.94 -22.44 -33.76
N HIS A 110 -90.65 -21.35 -34.09
CA HIS A 110 -90.05 -20.20 -34.79
C HIS A 110 -88.85 -19.59 -34.03
N GLU A 111 -88.85 -19.62 -32.69
CA GLU A 111 -87.76 -19.09 -31.88
C GLU A 111 -86.46 -19.91 -32.00
N PHE A 112 -86.51 -21.17 -32.44
CA PHE A 112 -85.33 -22.02 -32.61
C PHE A 112 -84.32 -21.39 -33.58
N TYR A 113 -84.80 -20.88 -34.72
CA TYR A 113 -83.97 -20.23 -35.73
C TYR A 113 -83.31 -18.96 -35.19
N THR A 114 -84.03 -18.21 -34.36
CA THR A 114 -83.52 -17.02 -33.65
C THR A 114 -82.41 -17.41 -32.66
N GLY A 115 -82.60 -18.49 -31.89
CA GLY A 115 -81.58 -19.05 -31.00
C GLY A 115 -80.32 -19.51 -31.75
N VAL A 116 -80.47 -20.20 -32.89
CA VAL A 116 -79.33 -20.61 -33.75
C VAL A 116 -78.57 -19.40 -34.29
N ALA A 117 -79.28 -18.35 -34.75
CA ALA A 117 -78.65 -17.12 -35.22
C ALA A 117 -77.85 -16.41 -34.11
N ILE A 118 -78.39 -16.34 -32.88
CA ILE A 118 -77.70 -15.78 -31.71
C ILE A 118 -76.47 -16.62 -31.34
N ALA A 119 -76.55 -17.95 -31.40
CA ALA A 119 -75.42 -18.84 -31.12
C ALA A 119 -74.28 -18.69 -32.17
N ILE A 120 -74.62 -18.54 -33.45
CA ILE A 120 -73.63 -18.25 -34.51
C ILE A 120 -72.97 -16.88 -34.29
N MET A 121 -73.76 -15.86 -33.96
CA MET A 121 -73.25 -14.51 -33.69
C MET A 121 -72.33 -14.48 -32.46
N GLY A 122 -72.74 -15.12 -31.35
CA GLY A 122 -71.94 -15.23 -30.13
C GLY A 122 -70.64 -16.00 -30.34
N THR A 123 -70.68 -17.15 -31.03
CA THR A 123 -69.45 -17.91 -31.33
C THR A 123 -68.51 -17.21 -32.31
N TYR A 124 -69.03 -16.39 -33.23
CA TYR A 124 -68.21 -15.49 -34.06
C TYR A 124 -67.57 -14.39 -33.21
N GLY A 125 -68.34 -13.72 -32.35
CA GLY A 125 -67.87 -12.66 -31.46
C GLY A 125 -66.74 -13.12 -30.54
N VAL A 126 -66.90 -14.27 -29.86
CA VAL A 126 -65.86 -14.88 -29.01
C VAL A 126 -64.60 -15.19 -29.83
N LYS A 127 -64.73 -15.76 -31.03
CA LYS A 127 -63.59 -16.09 -31.90
C LYS A 127 -62.86 -14.88 -32.49
N LYS A 128 -63.52 -13.71 -32.60
CA LYS A 128 -62.91 -12.48 -33.14
C LYS A 128 -62.34 -11.57 -32.06
N PHE A 129 -63.13 -11.27 -31.04
CA PHE A 129 -62.77 -10.28 -30.01
C PHE A 129 -62.16 -10.90 -28.75
N GLY A 130 -62.33 -12.22 -28.53
CA GLY A 130 -61.87 -12.90 -27.31
C GLY A 130 -60.38 -12.70 -27.01
N LYS A 131 -59.50 -12.70 -28.02
CA LYS A 131 -58.08 -12.38 -27.82
C LYS A 131 -57.88 -10.93 -27.35
N GLN A 132 -58.51 -9.95 -28.01
CA GLN A 132 -58.34 -8.53 -27.65
C GLN A 132 -58.84 -8.23 -26.23
N ILE A 133 -59.92 -8.91 -25.80
CA ILE A 133 -60.47 -8.80 -24.44
C ILE A 133 -59.53 -9.46 -23.42
N ALA A 134 -58.93 -10.62 -23.75
CA ALA A 134 -57.93 -11.27 -22.90
C ALA A 134 -56.65 -10.43 -22.77
N ASP A 135 -56.05 -10.01 -23.89
CA ASP A 135 -54.85 -9.15 -23.93
C ASP A 135 -55.06 -7.85 -23.12
N TYR A 136 -56.27 -7.27 -23.15
CA TYR A 136 -56.64 -6.09 -22.36
C TYR A 136 -56.77 -6.39 -20.85
N ALA A 137 -57.44 -7.49 -20.48
CA ALA A 137 -57.62 -7.89 -19.09
C ALA A 137 -56.27 -8.27 -18.43
N ASP A 138 -55.43 -9.03 -19.12
CA ASP A 138 -54.10 -9.41 -18.64
C ASP A 138 -53.17 -8.20 -18.53
N LYS A 139 -53.28 -7.20 -19.43
CA LYS A 139 -52.57 -5.92 -19.30
C LYS A 139 -53.00 -5.14 -18.05
N GLY A 140 -54.31 -5.07 -17.76
CA GLY A 140 -54.82 -4.42 -16.55
C GLY A 140 -54.34 -5.09 -15.26
N ILE A 141 -54.29 -6.43 -15.24
CA ILE A 141 -53.70 -7.19 -14.11
C ILE A 141 -52.20 -6.91 -14.01
N GLY A 142 -51.48 -6.88 -15.14
CA GLY A 142 -50.04 -6.60 -15.20
C GLY A 142 -49.66 -5.21 -14.67
N GLU A 143 -50.44 -4.18 -15.00
CA GLU A 143 -50.25 -2.81 -14.50
C GLU A 143 -50.45 -2.72 -12.97
N ILE A 144 -51.49 -3.41 -12.46
CA ILE A 144 -51.74 -3.50 -11.02
C ILE A 144 -50.59 -4.24 -10.33
N GLU A 145 -50.18 -5.40 -10.83
CA GLU A 145 -49.04 -6.16 -10.31
C GLU A 145 -47.73 -5.36 -10.35
N GLN A 146 -47.50 -4.58 -11.40
CA GLN A 146 -46.31 -3.73 -11.52
C GLN A 146 -46.33 -2.62 -10.47
N SER A 147 -47.47 -1.94 -10.25
CA SER A 147 -47.57 -0.88 -9.23
C SER A 147 -47.28 -1.39 -7.82
N PHE A 148 -47.74 -2.61 -7.47
CA PHE A 148 -47.41 -3.23 -6.18
C PHE A 148 -45.93 -3.64 -6.06
N LYS A 149 -45.30 -4.11 -7.15
CA LYS A 149 -43.85 -4.43 -7.17
C LYS A 149 -43.01 -3.18 -7.03
N GLU A 150 -43.33 -2.12 -7.78
CA GLU A 150 -42.66 -0.82 -7.72
C GLU A 150 -42.79 -0.16 -6.34
N TYR A 151 -43.97 -0.22 -5.72
CA TYR A 151 -44.15 0.21 -4.33
C TYR A 151 -43.31 -0.62 -3.33
N GLN A 152 -43.24 -1.94 -3.52
CA GLN A 152 -42.42 -2.80 -2.66
C GLN A 152 -40.92 -2.53 -2.82
N ASP A 153 -40.45 -2.35 -4.05
CA ASP A 153 -39.02 -2.17 -4.36
C ASP A 153 -38.53 -0.77 -4.01
N SER A 154 -39.33 0.28 -4.25
CA SER A 154 -39.04 1.63 -3.73
C SER A 154 -39.00 1.67 -2.20
N SER A 155 -39.90 0.93 -1.52
CA SER A 155 -39.84 0.77 -0.07
C SER A 155 -38.55 0.08 0.40
N LYS A 156 -38.11 -1.01 -0.26
CA LYS A 156 -36.83 -1.68 0.04
C LYS A 156 -35.66 -0.72 -0.12
N ILE A 157 -35.59 0.01 -1.24
CA ILE A 157 -34.51 0.97 -1.53
C ILE A 157 -34.46 2.07 -0.47
N GLY A 158 -35.60 2.61 -0.04
CA GLY A 158 -35.66 3.60 1.04
C GLY A 158 -35.14 3.07 2.39
N PHE A 159 -35.44 1.81 2.74
CA PHE A 159 -34.90 1.18 3.94
C PHE A 159 -33.39 0.87 3.81
N GLU A 160 -32.92 0.42 2.64
CA GLU A 160 -31.50 0.20 2.37
C GLU A 160 -30.70 1.50 2.45
N GLU A 161 -31.20 2.60 1.86
CA GLU A 161 -30.58 3.92 1.96
C GLU A 161 -30.49 4.39 3.41
N ALA A 162 -31.59 4.29 4.18
CA ALA A 162 -31.61 4.63 5.61
C ALA A 162 -30.59 3.81 6.43
N ILE A 163 -30.47 2.51 6.18
CA ILE A 163 -29.46 1.65 6.82
C ILE A 163 -28.04 2.12 6.48
N THR A 164 -27.75 2.45 5.22
CA THR A 164 -26.41 2.95 4.84
C THR A 164 -26.10 4.32 5.43
N LEU A 165 -27.11 5.17 5.66
CA LEU A 165 -26.97 6.47 6.31
C LEU A 165 -26.67 6.31 7.80
N GLU A 166 -27.39 5.42 8.50
CA GLU A 166 -27.12 5.08 9.91
C GLU A 166 -25.74 4.43 10.10
N GLU A 167 -25.37 3.47 9.26
CA GLU A 167 -24.01 2.91 9.26
C GLU A 167 -22.94 3.99 9.08
N ARG A 168 -23.19 4.99 8.22
CA ARG A 168 -22.29 6.12 8.00
C ARG A 168 -22.23 7.04 9.21
N ALA A 169 -23.35 7.29 9.87
CA ALA A 169 -23.41 8.08 11.11
C ALA A 169 -22.60 7.40 12.22
N GLN A 170 -22.80 6.09 12.45
CA GLN A 170 -22.06 5.30 13.43
C GLN A 170 -20.53 5.33 13.17
N LYS A 171 -20.11 5.02 11.93
CA LYS A 171 -18.69 5.09 11.53
C LYS A 171 -18.10 6.50 11.68
N SER A 172 -18.90 7.55 11.50
CA SER A 172 -18.47 8.94 11.74
C SER A 172 -18.29 9.27 13.23
N ALA A 173 -19.08 8.67 14.12
CA ALA A 173 -18.94 8.83 15.57
C ALA A 173 -17.69 8.09 16.09
N GLU A 174 -17.44 6.87 15.61
CA GLU A 174 -16.21 6.12 15.91
C GLU A 174 -14.96 6.90 15.44
N ALA A 175 -14.99 7.44 14.22
CA ALA A 175 -13.90 8.25 13.67
C ALA A 175 -13.62 9.52 14.49
N GLN A 176 -14.64 10.13 15.12
CA GLN A 176 -14.44 11.25 16.05
C GLN A 176 -13.66 10.83 17.31
N ILE A 177 -13.96 9.65 17.88
CA ILE A 177 -13.24 9.10 19.04
C ILE A 177 -11.76 8.88 18.68
N MET A 178 -11.49 8.25 17.53
CA MET A 178 -10.12 8.06 17.02
C MET A 178 -9.39 9.40 16.80
N LEU A 179 -10.09 10.41 16.28
CA LEU A 179 -9.55 11.76 16.07
C LEU A 179 -9.22 12.47 17.39
N PHE A 180 -10.01 12.28 18.45
CA PHE A 180 -9.68 12.77 19.79
C PHE A 180 -8.50 12.03 20.41
N GLN A 181 -8.39 10.71 20.22
CA GLN A 181 -7.23 9.93 20.66
C GLN A 181 -5.95 10.40 19.95
N ALA A 182 -5.96 10.49 18.62
CA ALA A 182 -4.82 10.97 17.83
C ALA A 182 -4.40 12.39 18.23
N LYS A 183 -5.34 13.28 18.61
CA LYS A 183 -5.02 14.61 19.16
C LYS A 183 -4.30 14.54 20.51
N ARG A 184 -4.72 13.64 21.42
CA ARG A 184 -4.05 13.43 22.72
C ARG A 184 -2.63 12.90 22.53
N GLU A 185 -2.46 11.92 21.65
CA GLU A 185 -1.16 11.33 21.30
C GLU A 185 -0.23 12.37 20.64
N ASN A 186 -0.74 13.20 19.73
CA ASN A 186 0.04 14.31 19.15
C ASN A 186 0.54 15.32 20.20
N VAL A 187 -0.29 15.67 21.20
CA VAL A 187 0.14 16.54 22.31
C VAL A 187 1.20 15.85 23.17
N GLN A 188 1.06 14.54 23.42
CA GLN A 188 2.05 13.75 24.14
C GLN A 188 3.40 13.68 23.40
N PHE A 189 3.39 13.45 22.08
CA PHE A 189 4.59 13.49 21.24
C PHE A 189 5.25 14.88 21.22
N GLN A 190 4.47 15.97 21.19
CA GLN A 190 5.01 17.33 21.28
C GLN A 190 5.68 17.62 22.63
N LEU A 191 5.07 17.16 23.74
CA LEU A 191 5.66 17.28 25.07
C LEU A 191 6.95 16.47 25.20
N GLU A 192 6.98 15.24 24.68
CA GLU A 192 8.19 14.42 24.70
C GLU A 192 9.29 14.96 23.78
N ALA A 193 8.94 15.43 22.57
CA ALA A 193 9.88 16.08 21.67
C ALA A 193 10.51 17.33 22.31
N ALA A 194 9.71 18.17 22.99
CA ALA A 194 10.21 19.33 23.72
C ALA A 194 11.11 18.94 24.91
N TYR A 195 10.81 17.83 25.60
CA TYR A 195 11.67 17.29 26.67
C TYR A 195 13.01 16.76 26.13
N ARG A 196 12.98 15.91 25.09
CA ARG A 196 14.17 15.37 24.43
C ARG A 196 15.05 16.50 23.83
N ALA A 197 14.44 17.53 23.24
CA ALA A 197 15.16 18.69 22.73
C ALA A 197 15.89 19.49 23.83
N ARG A 198 15.28 19.65 25.01
CA ARG A 198 15.93 20.29 26.17
C ARG A 198 17.14 19.48 26.67
N LEU A 199 17.00 18.16 26.78
CA LEU A 199 18.12 17.28 27.14
C LEU A 199 19.25 17.34 26.11
N HIS A 200 18.93 17.30 24.82
CA HIS A 200 19.90 17.39 23.73
C HIS A 200 20.60 18.76 23.70
N HIS A 201 19.89 19.86 24.02
CA HIS A 201 20.49 21.18 24.16
C HIS A 201 21.51 21.22 25.31
N VAL A 202 21.15 20.71 26.50
CA VAL A 202 22.09 20.65 27.65
C VAL A 202 23.32 19.78 27.32
N ASN A 203 23.13 18.64 26.67
CA ASN A 203 24.23 17.79 26.21
C ASN A 203 25.15 18.55 25.23
N ASN A 204 24.59 19.23 24.23
CA ASN A 204 25.36 20.05 23.29
C ASN A 204 26.15 21.17 23.99
N GLU A 205 25.59 21.87 24.98
CA GLU A 205 26.31 22.93 25.70
C GLU A 205 27.41 22.38 26.63
N ILE A 206 27.27 21.17 27.16
CA ILE A 206 28.34 20.47 27.89
C ILE A 206 29.44 20.04 26.90
N LYS A 207 29.06 19.43 25.76
CA LYS A 207 30.00 18.99 24.72
C LYS A 207 30.82 20.17 24.18
N LYS A 208 30.19 21.29 23.81
CA LYS A 208 30.89 22.51 23.34
C LYS A 208 31.99 22.99 24.29
N ARG A 209 31.76 22.90 25.61
CA ARG A 209 32.76 23.28 26.62
C ARG A 209 33.93 22.29 26.64
N LEU A 210 33.64 21.00 26.53
CA LEU A 210 34.65 19.94 26.44
C LEU A 210 35.49 20.06 25.16
N ASP A 211 34.84 20.27 24.01
CA ASP A 211 35.48 20.47 22.71
C ASP A 211 36.34 21.73 22.71
N TYR A 212 35.87 22.84 23.30
CA TYR A 212 36.68 24.06 23.48
C TYR A 212 37.95 23.82 24.33
N HIS A 213 37.87 23.02 25.40
CA HIS A 213 39.05 22.63 26.18
C HIS A 213 39.99 21.71 25.38
N LEU A 214 39.45 20.80 24.55
CA LEU A 214 40.23 19.94 23.66
C LEU A 214 40.95 20.75 22.57
N GLU A 215 40.27 21.72 21.96
CA GLU A 215 40.80 22.58 20.90
C GLU A 215 41.85 23.57 21.43
N THR A 216 41.62 24.19 22.59
CA THR A 216 42.62 25.07 23.21
C THR A 216 43.88 24.29 23.61
N GLU A 217 43.77 23.06 24.10
CA GLU A 217 44.92 22.17 24.31
C GLU A 217 45.63 21.79 23.00
N ARG A 218 44.88 21.42 21.96
CA ARG A 218 45.46 21.12 20.63
C ARG A 218 46.21 22.33 20.05
N ALA A 219 45.61 23.52 20.10
CA ALA A 219 46.22 24.76 19.63
C ALA A 219 47.48 25.12 20.44
N GLN A 220 47.44 25.00 21.77
CA GLN A 220 48.63 25.18 22.60
C GLN A 220 49.76 24.21 22.22
N ARG A 221 49.44 22.93 21.99
CA ARG A 221 50.44 21.92 21.58
C ARG A 221 51.03 22.24 20.20
N GLN A 222 50.22 22.65 19.24
CA GLN A 222 50.70 23.12 17.93
C GLN A 222 51.58 24.37 18.02
N ILE A 223 51.24 25.35 18.86
CA ILE A 223 52.07 26.56 19.09
C ILE A 223 53.39 26.18 19.77
N LYS A 224 53.35 25.34 20.80
CA LYS A 224 54.55 24.80 21.47
C LYS A 224 55.46 24.05 20.48
N GLN A 225 54.87 23.21 19.62
CA GLN A 225 55.58 22.48 18.57
C GLN A 225 56.21 23.40 17.51
N LYS A 226 55.47 24.37 16.98
CA LYS A 226 55.99 25.37 16.02
C LYS A 226 57.14 26.17 16.64
N ASN A 227 56.94 26.74 17.83
CA ASN A 227 57.98 27.48 18.54
C ASN A 227 59.24 26.64 18.82
N MET A 228 59.07 25.35 19.15
CA MET A 228 60.17 24.41 19.35
C MET A 228 60.90 24.10 18.04
N VAL A 229 60.19 23.82 16.95
CA VAL A 229 60.79 23.58 15.63
C VAL A 229 61.53 24.84 15.16
N ASP A 230 60.93 26.02 15.26
CA ASP A 230 61.58 27.29 14.89
C ASP A 230 62.81 27.57 15.76
N TRP A 231 62.79 27.22 17.05
CA TRP A 231 63.94 27.35 17.94
C TRP A 231 65.07 26.37 17.57
N ILE A 232 64.73 25.10 17.28
CA ILE A 232 65.68 24.09 16.80
C ILE A 232 66.29 24.53 15.48
N VAL A 233 65.48 24.89 14.47
CA VAL A 233 65.95 25.33 13.15
C VAL A 233 66.85 26.56 13.27
N ARG A 234 66.45 27.59 14.03
CA ARG A 234 67.30 28.78 14.25
C ARG A 234 68.61 28.45 14.97
N ASN A 235 68.63 27.49 15.89
CA ASN A 235 69.86 27.12 16.59
C ASN A 235 70.75 26.20 15.74
N VAL A 236 70.18 25.29 14.96
CA VAL A 236 70.91 24.48 13.96
C VAL A 236 71.56 25.41 12.94
N MET A 237 70.81 26.34 12.35
CA MET A 237 71.34 27.36 11.42
C MET A 237 72.45 28.24 12.03
N LYS A 238 72.39 28.56 13.32
CA LYS A 238 73.46 29.28 14.03
C LYS A 238 74.69 28.41 14.34
N SER A 239 74.50 27.11 14.54
CA SER A 239 75.56 26.15 14.85
C SER A 239 76.33 25.66 13.62
N ILE A 240 75.69 25.71 12.45
CA ILE A 240 76.33 25.47 11.16
C ILE A 240 77.22 26.68 10.88
N THR A 241 78.54 26.48 10.97
CA THR A 241 79.48 27.47 10.43
C THR A 241 79.44 27.41 8.89
N PRO A 242 79.60 28.55 8.17
CA PRO A 242 79.56 28.56 6.71
C PRO A 242 80.68 27.73 6.07
N GLU A 243 81.75 27.45 6.81
CA GLU A 243 82.82 26.55 6.37
C GLU A 243 82.43 25.07 6.54
N GLN A 244 81.75 24.71 7.62
CA GLN A 244 81.25 23.36 7.83
C GLN A 244 80.12 23.00 6.85
N GLU A 245 79.30 23.97 6.44
CA GLU A 245 78.33 23.81 5.34
C GLU A 245 79.02 23.45 4.01
N ARG A 246 80.06 24.20 3.62
CA ARG A 246 80.88 23.91 2.43
C ARG A 246 81.52 22.52 2.49
N LEU A 247 82.04 22.13 3.65
CA LEU A 247 82.64 20.80 3.85
C LEU A 247 81.60 19.68 3.77
N MET A 248 80.39 19.88 4.30
CA MET A 248 79.28 18.91 4.18
C MET A 248 78.85 18.76 2.73
N LEU A 249 78.60 19.86 2.01
CA LEU A 249 78.23 19.85 0.59
C LEU A 249 79.32 19.19 -0.27
N MET A 250 80.60 19.52 -0.03
CA MET A 250 81.71 18.86 -0.74
C MET A 250 81.79 17.36 -0.41
N GLN A 251 81.56 16.96 0.84
CA GLN A 251 81.57 15.54 1.24
C GLN A 251 80.37 14.77 0.66
N GLU A 252 79.20 15.40 0.54
CA GLU A 252 78.03 14.82 -0.10
C GLU A 252 78.22 14.67 -1.62
N CYS A 253 78.75 15.69 -2.30
CA CYS A 253 79.20 15.58 -3.68
C CYS A 253 80.23 14.45 -3.84
N GLN A 254 81.20 14.31 -2.93
CA GLN A 254 82.16 13.18 -2.96
C GLN A 254 81.48 11.82 -2.73
N LYS A 255 80.48 11.71 -1.84
CA LYS A 255 79.70 10.46 -1.63
C LYS A 255 78.93 10.10 -2.90
N MET A 256 78.28 11.07 -3.54
CA MET A 256 77.58 10.87 -4.81
C MET A 256 78.55 10.44 -5.92
N TRP A 257 79.71 11.10 -6.06
CA TRP A 257 80.74 10.69 -7.02
C TRP A 257 81.36 9.31 -6.74
N ARG A 258 81.46 8.89 -5.47
CA ARG A 258 81.88 7.53 -5.10
C ARG A 258 80.81 6.52 -5.46
N SER A 259 79.56 6.74 -5.07
CA SER A 259 78.42 5.91 -5.46
C SER A 259 78.31 5.75 -6.99
N LEU A 260 78.51 6.85 -7.74
CA LEU A 260 78.57 6.83 -9.21
C LEU A 260 79.73 5.98 -9.73
N ARG A 261 80.95 6.21 -9.22
CA ARG A 261 82.15 5.42 -9.56
C ARG A 261 81.95 3.93 -9.30
N ASP A 262 81.39 3.58 -8.14
CA ASP A 262 81.19 2.19 -7.72
C ASP A 262 80.05 1.52 -8.48
N GLY A 263 79.08 2.30 -8.99
CA GLY A 263 78.12 1.87 -10.01
C GLY A 263 78.82 1.52 -11.32
N TYR A 264 79.65 2.43 -11.87
CA TYR A 264 80.42 2.19 -13.10
C TYR A 264 81.40 1.01 -12.97
N MET A 265 82.09 0.87 -11.83
CA MET A 265 82.98 -0.27 -11.56
C MET A 265 82.24 -1.61 -11.51
N ARG A 266 81.02 -1.65 -10.95
CA ARG A 266 80.17 -2.85 -10.96
C ARG A 266 79.69 -3.19 -12.37
N GLU A 267 79.32 -2.18 -13.16
CA GLU A 267 78.89 -2.35 -14.55
C GLU A 267 80.04 -2.86 -15.45
N LYS A 268 81.21 -2.20 -15.41
CA LYS A 268 82.43 -2.61 -16.13
C LYS A 268 82.88 -4.01 -15.71
N ARG A 269 82.76 -4.35 -14.41
CA ARG A 269 83.02 -5.72 -13.91
C ARG A 269 82.00 -6.73 -14.45
N SER A 270 80.70 -6.37 -14.50
CA SER A 270 79.66 -7.26 -15.05
C SER A 270 79.88 -7.54 -16.53
N GLN A 271 80.33 -6.56 -17.32
CA GLN A 271 80.65 -6.73 -18.75
C GLN A 271 81.94 -7.55 -18.97
N MET A 272 82.86 -7.61 -18.00
CA MET A 272 84.05 -8.48 -18.05
C MET A 272 83.78 -9.94 -17.60
N LEU A 273 82.67 -10.20 -16.89
CA LEU A 273 82.35 -11.51 -16.32
C LEU A 273 81.25 -12.28 -17.10
N THR A 274 80.70 -11.71 -18.17
CA THR A 274 79.79 -12.42 -19.09
C THR A 274 80.54 -13.51 -19.86
N LYS A 275 80.31 -14.77 -19.50
CA LYS A 275 80.81 -15.95 -20.23
C LYS A 275 80.05 -16.14 -21.54
N SER A 276 80.77 -16.29 -22.65
CA SER A 276 80.18 -16.68 -23.95
C SER A 276 79.63 -18.11 -23.89
N GLY A 277 78.33 -18.29 -24.05
CA GLY A 277 77.68 -19.61 -24.04
C GLY A 277 76.18 -19.53 -24.35
N SER A 278 75.63 -20.61 -24.89
CA SER A 278 74.27 -20.69 -25.47
C SER A 278 73.10 -20.66 -24.48
N ALA A 279 73.35 -20.42 -23.19
CA ALA A 279 72.34 -20.24 -22.14
C ALA A 279 72.24 -18.78 -21.64
N ALA A 280 72.86 -17.82 -22.34
CA ALA A 280 72.86 -16.40 -21.96
C ALA A 280 71.51 -15.71 -22.24
N VAL A 281 70.60 -15.69 -21.26
CA VAL A 281 69.30 -15.02 -21.39
C VAL A 281 69.45 -13.50 -21.25
N LYS A 282 69.33 -12.82 -22.39
CA LYS A 282 69.12 -11.37 -22.60
C LYS A 282 70.27 -10.45 -22.16
N GLU A 283 70.69 -9.59 -23.09
CA GLU A 283 71.55 -8.44 -22.81
C GLU A 283 70.92 -7.53 -21.75
N LYS A 284 71.65 -7.24 -20.68
CA LYS A 284 71.23 -6.21 -19.72
C LYS A 284 71.48 -4.85 -20.36
N LYS A 285 70.45 -4.00 -20.40
CA LYS A 285 70.61 -2.60 -20.84
C LYS A 285 71.68 -1.93 -19.98
N PRO A 286 72.67 -1.25 -20.58
CA PRO A 286 73.75 -0.63 -19.82
C PRO A 286 73.20 0.41 -18.87
N TRP A 287 73.80 0.51 -17.69
CA TRP A 287 73.41 1.47 -16.67
C TRP A 287 73.36 2.91 -17.22
N LYS A 288 72.34 3.70 -16.84
CA LYS A 288 71.98 4.97 -17.50
C LYS A 288 73.13 5.97 -17.68
N TRP A 289 74.08 5.99 -16.75
CA TRP A 289 75.24 6.89 -16.78
C TRP A 289 76.53 6.24 -17.32
N TYR A 290 76.50 4.96 -17.72
CA TYR A 290 77.68 4.21 -18.18
C TYR A 290 78.41 4.91 -19.34
N ASN A 291 77.67 5.36 -20.34
CA ASN A 291 78.23 6.04 -21.52
C ASN A 291 78.85 7.40 -21.16
N HIS A 292 78.29 8.13 -20.18
CA HIS A 292 78.86 9.39 -19.68
C HIS A 292 80.08 9.15 -18.77
N MET A 293 80.14 8.00 -18.10
CA MET A 293 81.22 7.59 -17.21
C MET A 293 82.36 6.88 -17.95
N ILE A 294 82.25 6.68 -19.28
CA ILE A 294 83.16 5.82 -20.04
C ILE A 294 84.63 6.27 -19.98
N PHE A 295 84.89 7.58 -19.88
CA PHE A 295 86.24 8.16 -19.76
C PHE A 295 87.02 7.69 -18.51
N LEU A 296 86.33 7.10 -17.52
CA LEU A 296 86.97 6.47 -16.37
C LEU A 296 87.56 5.08 -16.70
N SER A 297 87.41 4.58 -17.93
CA SER A 297 87.94 3.30 -18.39
C SER A 297 89.44 3.18 -18.16
N ASP A 298 90.18 4.22 -18.51
CA ASP A 298 91.65 4.18 -18.67
C ASP A 298 92.37 4.45 -17.35
N HIS A 299 91.68 5.11 -16.41
CA HIS A 299 92.17 5.40 -15.06
C HIS A 299 91.71 4.38 -14.00
N ILE A 300 90.98 3.32 -14.40
CA ILE A 300 90.50 2.26 -13.50
C ILE A 300 91.09 0.90 -13.91
N SER A 301 92.12 0.49 -13.17
CA SER A 301 92.68 -0.86 -13.19
C SER A 301 91.96 -1.80 -12.21
N PHE A 302 91.89 -3.08 -12.55
CA PHE A 302 91.37 -4.13 -11.67
C PHE A 302 92.54 -4.96 -11.12
N ARG A 303 92.62 -5.14 -9.80
CA ARG A 303 93.48 -6.18 -9.22
C ARG A 303 92.80 -7.55 -9.33
N PRO A 304 93.48 -8.60 -9.82
CA PRO A 304 93.01 -9.96 -9.63
C PRO A 304 93.05 -10.33 -8.15
N THR A 305 92.00 -10.98 -7.66
CA THR A 305 91.93 -11.52 -6.29
C THR A 305 92.50 -12.93 -6.25
N GLN A 306 93.54 -13.14 -5.45
CA GLN A 306 93.97 -14.49 -5.02
C GLN A 306 93.18 -14.90 -3.77
N SER A 307 92.93 -16.21 -3.63
CA SER A 307 92.11 -16.81 -2.57
C SER A 307 92.91 -17.82 -1.75
N ASN A 308 93.11 -17.55 -0.47
CA ASN A 308 93.88 -18.43 0.41
C ASN A 308 92.93 -19.30 1.24
N PHE A 309 92.78 -20.58 0.87
CA PHE A 309 92.12 -21.60 1.69
C PHE A 309 92.81 -22.95 1.44
N GLU A 310 93.27 -23.59 2.52
CA GLU A 310 93.82 -24.95 2.53
C GLU A 310 92.85 -25.88 3.31
N LEU A 311 92.87 -27.17 3.00
CA LEU A 311 91.96 -28.18 3.55
C LEU A 311 92.74 -29.31 4.26
N PRO A 312 92.50 -29.58 5.55
CA PRO A 312 93.04 -30.75 6.24
C PRO A 312 92.14 -31.99 6.11
N ILE A 313 92.72 -33.19 6.21
CA ILE A 313 92.03 -34.48 5.96
C ILE A 313 92.03 -35.39 7.22
N ARG A 314 90.82 -35.70 7.70
CA ARG A 314 90.31 -36.97 8.31
C ARG A 314 91.24 -37.89 9.15
N VAL A 315 90.87 -38.04 10.44
CA VAL A 315 90.77 -39.29 11.26
C VAL A 315 89.66 -38.99 12.30
N GLU A 316 88.51 -39.65 12.44
CA GLU A 316 88.16 -41.05 12.84
C GLU A 316 88.55 -41.43 14.30
N VAL A 317 87.74 -42.14 15.11
CA VAL A 317 86.34 -42.62 15.03
C VAL A 317 85.80 -42.93 16.46
N GLY A 318 84.47 -42.82 16.69
CA GLY A 318 83.75 -43.78 17.57
C GLY A 318 83.14 -43.36 18.92
N SER A 319 81.80 -43.53 19.03
CA SER A 319 81.03 -44.07 20.19
C SER A 319 80.72 -43.23 21.45
N GLY A 320 79.40 -43.02 21.73
CA GLY A 320 78.82 -43.09 23.10
C GLY A 320 77.99 -41.88 23.63
N GLY A 321 76.67 -42.06 23.78
CA GLY A 321 75.71 -41.16 24.49
C GLY A 321 75.17 -39.97 23.65
N GLU A 322 73.87 -39.63 23.55
CA GLU A 322 72.71 -39.67 24.48
C GLU A 322 72.86 -38.73 25.70
N ILE A 323 71.90 -37.92 26.16
CA ILE A 323 70.53 -37.51 25.72
C ILE A 323 70.21 -36.16 26.47
N GLN A 324 69.22 -35.29 26.18
CA GLN A 324 67.92 -35.43 25.50
C GLN A 324 67.51 -34.23 24.61
N GLU A 325 66.40 -34.44 23.90
CA GLU A 325 65.57 -33.61 23.02
C GLU A 325 64.75 -32.46 23.68
N THR A 326 64.43 -31.43 22.87
CA THR A 326 63.05 -30.95 22.61
C THR A 326 63.13 -30.14 21.29
N GLU A 327 62.90 -30.73 20.12
CA GLU A 327 61.58 -30.96 19.49
C GLU A 327 60.70 -29.70 19.47
N GLU A 328 60.56 -28.98 18.34
CA GLU A 328 59.79 -29.28 17.09
C GLU A 328 58.41 -28.56 17.11
N PRO A 329 57.71 -28.36 15.98
CA PRO A 329 58.12 -28.23 14.57
C PRO A 329 57.88 -26.77 14.08
N GLU A 330 58.11 -26.28 12.85
CA GLU A 330 57.88 -26.82 11.49
C GLU A 330 56.37 -27.11 11.19
N GLU A 331 55.82 -26.94 9.99
CA GLU A 331 56.38 -26.58 8.67
C GLU A 331 55.31 -25.85 7.80
N ASN A 332 55.73 -24.95 6.88
CA ASN A 332 55.33 -24.84 5.45
C ASN A 332 53.85 -24.85 4.92
N VAL A 333 53.47 -24.37 3.72
CA VAL A 333 54.13 -23.66 2.58
C VAL A 333 53.10 -22.72 1.88
N ILE A 334 53.56 -21.89 0.91
CA ILE A 334 52.92 -21.43 -0.38
C ILE A 334 52.71 -19.90 -0.59
N TYR A 335 53.14 -19.43 -1.79
CA TYR A 335 53.01 -18.08 -2.40
C TYR A 335 51.83 -18.07 -3.44
N GLU A 336 51.42 -17.05 -4.19
CA GLU A 336 51.84 -15.68 -4.60
C GLU A 336 50.52 -14.94 -5.03
N ASP A 337 50.39 -13.68 -5.47
CA ASP A 337 51.29 -12.56 -5.80
C ASP A 337 50.55 -11.23 -5.46
N SER A 338 51.26 -10.11 -5.59
CA SER A 338 50.80 -8.73 -5.45
C SER A 338 49.93 -8.20 -6.62
N GLY A 339 48.96 -7.35 -6.30
CA GLY A 339 48.15 -6.61 -7.28
C GLY A 339 47.78 -5.21 -6.76
N GLN A 340 48.05 -4.17 -7.54
CA GLN A 340 47.84 -2.76 -7.13
C GLN A 340 46.39 -2.30 -7.35
N VAL A 341 45.92 -1.31 -6.58
CA VAL A 341 45.66 0.08 -7.04
C VAL A 341 45.09 0.95 -5.91
N GLN A 342 45.52 2.22 -5.90
CA GLN A 342 44.99 3.43 -5.26
C GLN A 342 43.83 3.33 -4.24
N LEU A 343 44.02 3.95 -3.06
CA LEU A 343 42.94 4.59 -2.31
C LEU A 343 43.49 5.83 -1.59
N ASP A 344 43.13 7.01 -2.10
CA ASP A 344 43.73 8.28 -1.66
C ASP A 344 43.11 8.83 -0.36
N TYR A 345 43.95 9.49 0.44
CA TYR A 345 43.54 10.25 1.63
C TYR A 345 43.15 11.68 1.21
N VAL A 346 41.92 12.13 1.51
CA VAL A 346 41.54 13.56 1.49
C VAL A 346 40.71 13.88 2.74
N GLU A 347 40.91 15.10 3.25
CA GLU A 347 40.53 15.59 4.57
C GLU A 347 39.03 15.73 4.81
N GLU A 348 38.55 15.38 6.01
CA GLU A 348 37.35 16.03 6.56
C GLU A 348 37.72 17.48 6.95
N THR A 349 37.05 18.45 6.33
CA THR A 349 37.11 19.87 6.72
C THR A 349 35.75 20.39 7.17
N ASN A 350 35.77 21.49 7.92
CA ASN A 350 34.67 21.90 8.82
C ASN A 350 33.35 22.26 8.11
N PRO A 351 32.20 22.09 8.80
CA PRO A 351 30.88 22.35 8.24
C PRO A 351 30.60 23.84 8.02
N ILE A 352 29.84 24.15 6.97
CA ILE A 352 29.34 25.50 6.66
C ILE A 352 27.80 25.48 6.69
N LEU A 353 27.21 26.54 7.24
CA LEU A 353 25.75 26.76 7.27
C LEU A 353 25.18 26.95 5.85
N PHE A 354 24.02 26.36 5.57
CA PHE A 354 23.00 27.09 4.82
C PHE A 354 21.56 26.71 5.20
N GLU A 355 20.62 27.50 4.70
CA GLU A 355 19.23 27.60 5.16
C GLU A 355 18.26 26.58 4.53
N SER A 356 17.04 26.54 5.07
CA SER A 356 15.92 25.75 4.53
C SER A 356 15.21 26.45 3.36
N PRO A 357 14.91 25.73 2.26
CA PRO A 357 13.89 26.14 1.31
C PRO A 357 12.65 25.24 1.38
N ASN A 358 11.47 25.86 1.17
CA ASN A 358 10.21 25.14 0.91
C ASN A 358 10.26 24.43 -0.45
N GLY A 359 9.68 23.23 -0.57
CA GLY A 359 9.44 22.65 -1.91
C GLY A 359 9.09 21.17 -2.00
N ARG A 360 7.78 20.86 -2.02
CA ARG A 360 7.12 19.73 -2.70
C ARG A 360 8.01 18.53 -3.12
N THR A 361 8.04 17.47 -2.33
CA THR A 361 8.47 16.14 -2.80
C THR A 361 7.27 15.30 -3.25
N SER A 362 7.23 14.97 -4.53
CA SER A 362 6.23 14.05 -5.10
C SER A 362 6.54 12.61 -4.67
N SER A 363 5.67 11.98 -3.89
CA SER A 363 5.82 10.56 -3.53
C SER A 363 5.41 9.65 -4.69
N CYS A 364 6.38 8.99 -5.33
CA CYS A 364 6.11 7.96 -6.32
C CYS A 364 5.51 6.70 -5.66
N SER A 365 4.25 6.37 -6.00
CA SER A 365 3.55 5.22 -5.45
C SER A 365 3.56 4.03 -6.42
N PHE A 366 4.37 3.03 -6.07
CA PHE A 366 4.26 1.59 -6.34
C PHE A 366 3.17 1.12 -7.34
N ALA A 367 3.59 0.46 -8.42
CA ALA A 367 2.69 -0.05 -9.45
C ALA A 367 2.01 -1.38 -9.07
N GLN A 368 0.72 -1.50 -9.41
CA GLN A 368 0.02 -2.79 -9.56
C GLN A 368 -0.72 -2.83 -10.91
N PRO A 369 -0.86 -4.01 -11.53
CA PRO A 369 -1.34 -4.14 -12.91
C PRO A 369 -2.84 -3.89 -13.05
N ARG A 370 -3.26 -3.32 -14.19
CA ARG A 370 -4.67 -3.17 -14.57
C ARG A 370 -5.02 -4.07 -15.75
N SER A 371 -6.21 -4.65 -15.72
CA SER A 371 -6.84 -5.40 -16.82
C SER A 371 -7.21 -4.50 -18.01
N PRO A 372 -7.25 -5.02 -19.25
CA PRO A 372 -7.57 -4.23 -20.43
C PRO A 372 -9.07 -3.96 -20.59
N THR A 373 -9.44 -2.72 -20.92
CA THR A 373 -10.80 -2.33 -21.34
C THR A 373 -10.78 -1.71 -22.75
N PRO A 374 -11.87 -1.84 -23.55
CA PRO A 374 -11.79 -1.73 -25.00
C PRO A 374 -11.74 -0.31 -25.57
N LYS A 375 -11.18 -0.19 -26.79
CA LYS A 375 -11.11 1.04 -27.58
C LYS A 375 -12.52 1.50 -28.01
N ARG A 376 -12.93 2.72 -27.64
CA ARG A 376 -14.16 3.38 -28.14
C ARG A 376 -13.85 4.43 -29.22
N LYS A 377 -14.81 4.67 -30.12
CA LYS A 377 -14.63 5.35 -31.42
C LYS A 377 -14.46 6.87 -31.30
N LYS A 378 -13.82 7.47 -32.31
CA LYS A 378 -13.79 8.94 -32.54
C LYS A 378 -15.21 9.50 -32.68
N ALA A 379 -15.43 10.73 -32.22
CA ALA A 379 -16.61 11.56 -32.50
C ALA A 379 -16.19 12.90 -33.15
N SER A 380 -17.15 13.63 -33.73
CA SER A 380 -16.90 14.79 -34.59
C SER A 380 -16.55 16.09 -33.82
N LYS A 381 -16.01 17.07 -34.55
CA LYS A 381 -15.90 18.48 -34.11
C LYS A 381 -17.27 19.12 -33.95
N GLY A 382 -17.37 20.10 -33.05
CA GLY A 382 -18.43 21.12 -33.10
C GLY A 382 -18.74 21.78 -31.76
N GLU A 383 -17.92 22.75 -31.32
CA GLU A 383 -18.33 24.05 -30.75
C GLU A 383 -17.12 24.85 -30.23
N CYS A 384 -17.31 26.15 -29.98
CA CYS A 384 -16.25 27.07 -29.57
C CYS A 384 -15.91 26.92 -28.09
N SER A 385 -14.62 26.81 -27.76
CA SER A 385 -14.15 26.72 -26.38
C SER A 385 -14.23 28.08 -25.69
N LYS A 386 -15.33 28.32 -24.95
CA LYS A 386 -15.29 29.23 -23.78
C LYS A 386 -14.12 28.83 -22.90
N SER A 387 -13.35 29.80 -22.43
CA SER A 387 -12.18 29.56 -21.61
C SER A 387 -12.54 28.82 -20.30
N GLU A 388 -11.58 28.09 -19.72
CA GLU A 388 -11.80 27.44 -18.41
C GLU A 388 -12.15 28.49 -17.34
N PHE A 389 -11.55 29.68 -17.45
CA PHE A 389 -11.86 30.86 -16.65
C PHE A 389 -13.32 31.30 -16.77
N GLU A 390 -13.91 31.33 -17.98
CA GLU A 390 -15.34 31.64 -18.15
C GLU A 390 -16.26 30.59 -17.51
N ARG A 391 -15.83 29.31 -17.46
CA ARG A 391 -16.62 28.26 -16.79
C ARG A 391 -16.61 28.44 -15.28
N ASP A 392 -15.46 28.76 -14.69
CA ASP A 392 -15.36 29.11 -13.27
C ASP A 392 -16.16 30.39 -12.96
N LEU A 393 -16.09 31.43 -13.81
CA LEU A 393 -16.85 32.67 -13.62
C LEU A 393 -18.37 32.43 -13.69
N ILE A 394 -18.84 31.62 -14.64
CA ILE A 394 -20.25 31.20 -14.72
C ILE A 394 -20.62 30.31 -13.51
N GLY A 395 -19.71 29.48 -13.02
CA GLY A 395 -19.91 28.67 -11.81
C GLY A 395 -19.96 29.48 -10.51
N ILE A 396 -19.28 30.63 -10.46
CA ILE A 396 -19.32 31.58 -9.33
C ILE A 396 -20.58 32.45 -9.39
N VAL A 397 -20.95 32.95 -10.57
CA VAL A 397 -22.14 33.80 -10.78
C VAL A 397 -23.45 32.99 -10.76
N GLY A 398 -23.40 31.73 -11.19
CA GLY A 398 -24.55 30.81 -11.21
C GLY A 398 -24.80 30.08 -9.89
N LYS A 399 -24.02 30.34 -8.84
CA LYS A 399 -24.35 29.93 -7.47
C LYS A 399 -25.32 30.95 -6.86
N GLU A 400 -26.60 30.58 -6.84
CA GLU A 400 -27.53 31.09 -5.84
C GLU A 400 -26.95 30.74 -4.46
N GLN A 401 -26.68 31.74 -3.62
CA GLN A 401 -26.05 31.57 -2.31
C GLN A 401 -27.13 31.66 -1.24
N ASP A 402 -27.30 30.59 -0.49
CA ASP A 402 -28.33 30.49 0.54
C ASP A 402 -28.19 31.64 1.57
N PRO A 403 -29.30 32.22 2.06
CA PRO A 403 -29.25 33.35 2.99
C PRO A 403 -28.48 33.01 4.28
N ASP A 404 -28.52 31.76 4.70
CA ASP A 404 -27.81 31.26 5.89
C ASP A 404 -26.29 31.09 5.64
N GLU A 405 -25.85 30.74 4.42
CA GLU A 405 -24.42 30.78 4.06
C GLU A 405 -23.91 32.23 4.14
N MET A 406 -24.67 33.18 3.59
CA MET A 406 -24.32 34.60 3.61
C MET A 406 -24.25 35.15 5.05
N PHE A 407 -25.20 34.79 5.91
CA PHE A 407 -25.16 35.12 7.35
C PHE A 407 -23.92 34.52 8.03
N CYS A 408 -23.59 33.26 7.76
CA CYS A 408 -22.39 32.60 8.29
C CYS A 408 -21.09 33.26 7.80
N LEU A 409 -21.04 33.75 6.55
CA LEU A 409 -19.89 34.47 6.00
C LEU A 409 -19.70 35.85 6.66
N VAL A 410 -20.79 36.57 6.97
CA VAL A 410 -20.74 37.82 7.75
C VAL A 410 -20.22 37.55 9.17
N LEU A 411 -20.77 36.55 9.87
CA LEU A 411 -20.26 36.15 11.19
C LEU A 411 -18.78 35.74 11.15
N ALA A 412 -18.35 35.05 10.09
CA ALA A 412 -16.95 34.67 9.91
C ALA A 412 -16.02 35.88 9.74
N ALA A 413 -16.50 36.99 9.17
CA ALA A 413 -15.74 38.23 9.05
C ALA A 413 -15.52 38.92 10.42
N ASP A 414 -16.51 38.88 11.32
CA ASP A 414 -16.36 39.43 12.68
C ASP A 414 -15.57 38.51 13.61
N ILE A 415 -15.78 37.19 13.52
CA ILE A 415 -14.98 36.21 14.29
C ILE A 415 -13.48 36.33 13.91
N LYS A 416 -13.14 36.64 12.65
CA LYS A 416 -11.74 36.89 12.23
C LYS A 416 -11.06 38.04 13.00
N LYS A 417 -11.80 39.08 13.40
CA LYS A 417 -11.28 40.28 14.10
C LYS A 417 -10.88 40.03 15.56
N LEU A 418 -11.30 38.91 16.16
CA LEU A 418 -11.09 38.62 17.58
C LEU A 418 -9.74 37.94 17.88
N SER A 419 -9.32 37.94 19.15
CA SER A 419 -8.15 37.17 19.60
C SER A 419 -8.47 35.67 19.68
N ASP A 420 -7.49 34.80 19.47
CA ASP A 420 -7.75 33.38 19.17
C ASP A 420 -8.39 32.60 20.32
N LYS A 421 -8.13 32.99 21.58
CA LYS A 421 -8.86 32.47 22.75
C LYS A 421 -10.36 32.79 22.67
N LYS A 422 -10.73 34.01 22.24
CA LYS A 422 -12.14 34.41 22.02
C LYS A 422 -12.74 33.70 20.80
N LYS A 423 -11.97 33.54 19.71
CA LYS A 423 -12.39 32.75 18.53
C LYS A 423 -12.76 31.31 18.90
N ALA A 424 -11.91 30.64 19.69
CA ALA A 424 -12.16 29.28 20.15
C ALA A 424 -13.41 29.18 21.04
N PHE A 425 -13.56 30.10 21.99
CA PHE A 425 -14.73 30.15 22.88
C PHE A 425 -16.06 30.38 22.13
N ILE A 426 -16.08 31.30 21.17
CA ILE A 426 -17.29 31.57 20.36
C ILE A 426 -17.64 30.38 19.47
N LYS A 427 -16.65 29.75 18.81
CA LYS A 427 -16.89 28.52 18.02
C LYS A 427 -17.48 27.40 18.88
N PHE A 428 -16.94 27.17 20.07
CA PHE A 428 -17.50 26.21 21.02
C PHE A 428 -18.95 26.56 21.41
N LYS A 429 -19.24 27.83 21.72
CA LYS A 429 -20.61 28.24 22.08
C LYS A 429 -21.63 28.15 20.95
N ILE A 430 -21.23 28.42 19.70
CA ILE A 430 -22.10 28.19 18.53
C ILE A 430 -22.40 26.69 18.38
N GLN A 431 -21.39 25.83 18.51
CA GLN A 431 -21.56 24.37 18.44
C GLN A 431 -22.43 23.83 19.59
N GLU A 432 -22.28 24.37 20.82
CA GLU A 432 -23.12 24.01 21.97
C GLU A 432 -24.60 24.37 21.74
N LEU A 433 -24.90 25.51 21.11
CA LEU A 433 -26.27 25.95 20.83
C LEU A 433 -26.90 25.12 19.71
N LEU A 434 -26.18 24.85 18.61
CA LEU A 434 -26.65 23.97 17.53
C LEU A 434 -26.93 22.55 18.05
N PHE A 435 -26.07 22.02 18.91
CA PHE A 435 -26.24 20.70 19.51
C PHE A 435 -27.47 20.64 20.44
N LYS A 436 -27.74 21.70 21.23
CA LYS A 436 -28.95 21.78 22.06
C LYS A 436 -30.22 21.81 21.22
N LEU A 437 -30.29 22.70 20.23
CA LEU A 437 -31.46 22.77 19.33
C LEU A 437 -31.68 21.45 18.57
N SER A 438 -30.60 20.77 18.17
CA SER A 438 -30.69 19.43 17.56
C SER A 438 -31.23 18.36 18.51
N ILE A 439 -30.99 18.46 19.82
CA ILE A 439 -31.54 17.53 20.83
C ILE A 439 -33.00 17.88 21.13
N ASP A 440 -33.34 19.16 21.24
CA ASP A 440 -34.70 19.60 21.56
C ASP A 440 -35.69 19.17 20.46
N GLN A 441 -35.28 19.17 19.18
CA GLN A 441 -36.07 18.59 18.08
C GLN A 441 -36.29 17.07 18.22
N ILE A 442 -35.27 16.31 18.62
CA ILE A 442 -35.35 14.85 18.87
C ILE A 442 -36.24 14.51 20.09
N SER A 443 -36.76 15.52 20.81
CA SER A 443 -37.71 15.34 21.92
C SER A 443 -39.17 15.70 21.60
N LEU A 444 -39.45 16.10 20.36
CA LEU A 444 -40.77 16.57 19.90
C LEU A 444 -41.39 15.73 18.76
N ASP A 445 -40.60 14.87 18.11
CA ASP A 445 -41.05 13.78 17.21
C ASP A 445 -41.06 12.42 17.95
#